data_AF-A0A134AD47-F1
#
_entry.id   AF-A0A134AD47-F1
#
_cell.length_a   1.000
_cell.length_b   1.000
_cell.length_c   1.000
_cell.angle_alpha   90.00
_cell.angle_beta   90.00
_cell.angle_gamma   90.00
#
_symmetry.space_group_name_H-M   'P 1'
#
loop_
_entity.id
_entity.type
_entity.pdbx_description
1 polymer ?
#
loop_
_entity_poly.entity_id
_entity_poly.type
_entity_poly.pdbx_seq_one_letter_code
_entity_poly.pdbx_strand_id
1 'polypeptide(L)' 'MNIIKAFNDTIDYIETVLDDEIDEKKVTHLSGYSYSMFSRLFSILTEITLSEYLRSRRLTEAAISLRDTDEKL' A
#
# COMPACT_ATOMS: atom_id res chain seq x y z
N MET A 1 8.96 -18.84 -8.48
CA MET A 1 8.34 -17.68 -7.80
C MET A 1 7.96 -16.68 -8.86
N ASN A 2 6.67 -16.38 -9.03
CA ASN A 2 6.25 -15.32 -9.95
C ASN A 2 6.45 -14.00 -9.21
N ILE A 3 7.50 -13.25 -9.58
CA ILE A 3 7.92 -12.01 -8.90
C ILE A 3 6.79 -10.97 -8.94
N ILE A 4 6.07 -10.87 -10.06
CA ILE A 4 4.93 -9.94 -10.19
C ILE A 4 3.81 -10.36 -9.25
N LYS A 5 3.53 -11.67 -9.11
CA LYS A 5 2.53 -12.14 -8.16
C LYS A 5 2.91 -11.79 -6.72
N ALA A 6 4.14 -12.10 -6.30
CA ALA A 6 4.62 -11.76 -4.96
C ALA A 6 4.58 -10.25 -4.68
N PHE A 7 4.90 -9.44 -5.69
CA PHE A 7 4.80 -7.99 -5.61
C PHE A 7 3.36 -7.52 -5.38
N ASN A 8 2.42 -8.02 -6.18
CA ASN A 8 0.99 -7.70 -6.05
C ASN A 8 0.43 -8.19 -4.71
N ASP A 9 0.74 -9.43 -4.30
CA ASP A 9 0.32 -9.98 -3.01
C ASP A 9 0.83 -9.11 -1.84
N THR A 10 1.99 -8.46 -2.00
CA THR A 10 2.54 -7.51 -1.01
C THR A 10 1.78 -6.19 -1.00
N ILE A 11 1.39 -5.66 -2.17
CA ILE A 11 0.54 -4.48 -2.27
C ILE A 11 -0.84 -4.76 -1.66
N ASP A 12 -1.44 -5.90 -1.97
CA ASP A 12 -2.72 -6.33 -1.40
C ASP A 12 -2.64 -6.37 0.13
N TYR A 13 -1.55 -6.89 0.71
CA TYR A 13 -1.34 -6.81 2.15
C TYR A 13 -1.29 -5.37 2.65
N ILE A 14 -0.51 -4.50 2.03
CA ILE A 14 -0.37 -3.10 2.45
C ILE A 14 -1.73 -2.38 2.39
N GLU A 15 -2.56 -2.67 1.40
CA GLU A 15 -3.93 -2.16 1.30
C GLU A 15 -4.82 -2.58 2.48
N THR A 16 -4.63 -3.79 3.03
CA THR A 16 -5.42 -4.25 4.19
C THR A 16 -5.09 -3.54 5.50
N VAL A 17 -3.94 -2.86 5.58
CA VAL A 17 -3.45 -2.17 6.78
C VAL A 17 -3.23 -0.69 6.47
N LEU A 18 -4.01 -0.11 5.56
CA LEU A 18 -3.83 1.28 5.13
C LEU A 18 -3.79 2.23 6.31
N ASP A 19 -4.64 2.03 7.34
CA ASP A 19 -4.73 2.88 8.52
C ASP A 19 -3.85 2.47 9.71
N ASP A 20 -3.19 1.32 9.63
CA ASP A 20 -2.37 0.74 10.69
C ASP A 20 -0.86 0.80 10.37
N GLU A 21 -0.05 0.25 11.26
CA GLU A 21 1.39 0.08 11.05
C GLU A 21 1.66 -1.08 10.07
N ILE A 22 2.52 -0.84 9.08
CA ILE A 22 2.96 -1.86 8.14
C ILE A 22 3.99 -2.78 8.83
N ASP A 23 3.72 -4.08 8.86
CA ASP A 23 4.69 -5.08 9.32
C ASP A 23 5.75 -5.34 8.24
N GLU A 24 6.93 -4.73 8.41
CA GLU A 24 8.06 -4.90 7.51
C GLU A 24 8.53 -6.36 7.36
N LYS A 25 8.33 -7.20 8.40
CA LYS A 25 8.66 -8.63 8.31
C LYS A 25 7.70 -9.34 7.37
N LYS A 26 6.42 -8.96 7.39
CA LYS A 26 5.40 -9.50 6.48
C LYS A 26 5.65 -9.05 5.05
N VAL A 27 6.04 -7.79 4.82
CA VAL A 27 6.51 -7.31 3.51
C VAL A 27 7.69 -8.13 3.00
N THR A 28 8.67 -8.41 3.86
CA THR A 28 9.83 -9.24 3.52
C THR A 28 9.44 -10.68 3.19
N HIS A 29 8.52 -11.25 3.95
CA HIS A 29 8.04 -12.61 3.75
C HIS A 29 7.28 -12.77 2.42
N LEU A 30 6.42 -11.80 2.07
CA LEU A 30 5.61 -11.83 0.85
C LEU A 30 6.43 -11.52 -0.40
N SER A 31 7.24 -10.46 -0.35
CA SER A 31 7.94 -9.93 -1.52
C SER A 31 9.34 -10.53 -1.74
N GLY A 32 9.99 -11.02 -0.67
CA GLY A 32 11.41 -11.36 -0.67
C GLY A 32 12.36 -10.16 -0.56
N TYR A 33 11.84 -8.93 -0.39
CA TYR A 33 12.60 -7.70 -0.28
C TYR A 33 12.41 -7.05 1.10
N SER A 34 13.46 -6.39 1.61
CA SER A 34 13.27 -5.47 2.75
C SER A 34 12.25 -4.40 2.40
N TYR A 35 11.58 -3.84 3.40
CA TYR A 35 10.61 -2.75 3.19
C TYR A 35 11.21 -1.57 2.41
N SER A 36 12.46 -1.21 2.69
CA SER A 36 13.19 -0.17 1.97
C SER A 36 13.42 -0.50 0.48
N MET A 37 13.77 -1.74 0.16
CA MET A 37 13.95 -2.18 -1.22
C MET A 37 12.61 -2.30 -1.95
N PHE A 38 11.58 -2.80 -1.28
CA PHE A 38 10.23 -2.84 -1.82
C PHE A 38 9.72 -1.44 -2.17
N SER A 39 9.85 -0.48 -1.24
CA SER A 39 9.47 0.92 -1.46
C SER A 39 10.20 1.54 -2.65
N ARG A 40 11.49 1.21 -2.82
CA ARG A 40 12.28 1.67 -3.97
C ARG A 40 11.82 1.04 -5.27
N LEU A 41 11.58 -0.27 -5.29
CA LEU A 41 11.07 -0.99 -6.47
C LEU A 41 9.69 -0.49 -6.87
N PHE A 42 8.80 -0.30 -5.91
CA PHE A 42 7.49 0.32 -6.13
C PHE A 42 7.66 1.66 -6.84
N SER A 43 8.50 2.54 -6.30
CA SER A 43 8.69 3.88 -6.87
C SER A 43 9.24 3.87 -8.29
N ILE A 44 10.11 2.90 -8.61
CA ILE A 44 10.65 2.71 -9.96
C ILE A 44 9.55 2.24 -10.92
N LEU A 45 8.66 1.36 -10.46
CA LEU A 45 7.63 0.75 -11.31
C LEU A 45 6.40 1.64 -11.51
N THR A 46 6.05 2.45 -10.53
CA THR A 46 4.81 3.26 -10.54
C THR A 46 5.05 4.74 -10.76
N GLU A 47 6.31 5.17 -10.81
CA GLU A 47 6.73 6.57 -10.93
C GLU A 47 6.26 7.49 -9.78
N ILE A 48 5.77 6.91 -8.68
CA ILE A 48 5.37 7.61 -7.45
C ILE A 48 5.92 6.91 -6.21
N THR A 49 6.19 7.63 -5.14
CA THR A 49 6.67 6.99 -3.91
C THR A 49 5.59 6.12 -3.26
N LEU A 50 6.00 5.08 -2.52
CA LEU A 50 5.05 4.28 -1.74
C LEU A 50 4.27 5.15 -0.74
N SER A 51 4.92 6.14 -0.13
CA SER A 51 4.25 7.08 0.78
C SER A 51 3.17 7.93 0.10
N GLU A 52 3.43 8.42 -1.11
CA GLU A 52 2.43 9.17 -1.90
C GLU A 52 1.24 8.30 -2.30
N TYR A 53 1.52 7.04 -2.67
CA TYR A 53 0.49 6.05 -2.94
C TYR A 53 -0.41 5.84 -1.72
N LEU A 54 0.16 5.52 -0.54
CA LEU A 54 -0.61 5.28 0.68
C LEU A 54 -1.44 6.49 1.10
N ARG A 55 -0.88 7.69 0.99
CA ARG A 55 -1.61 8.94 1.27
C ARG A 55 -2.79 9.11 0.32
N SER A 56 -2.61 8.85 -0.97
CA SER A 56 -3.68 8.92 -1.98
C SER A 56 -4.78 7.90 -1.73
N ARG A 57 -4.42 6.69 -1.28
CA ARG A 57 -5.38 5.63 -0.94
C ARG A 57 -6.22 6.01 0.28
N ARG A 58 -5.60 6.47 1.37
CA ARG A 58 -6.32 6.97 2.55
C ARG A 58 -7.26 8.13 2.22
N LEU A 59 -6.84 9.07 1.36
CA LEU A 59 -7.71 10.17 0.89
C LEU A 59 -8.92 9.64 0.10
N THR A 60 -8.70 8.62 -0.73
CA THR A 60 -9.77 7.98 -1.51
C THR A 60 -10.77 7.28 -0.59
N GLU A 61 -10.28 6.52 0.41
CA GLU A 61 -11.14 5.85 1.39
C GLU A 61 -11.94 6.85 2.24
N ALA A 62 -11.30 7.93 2.70
CA ALA A 62 -11.98 9.00 3.42
C ALA A 62 -13.07 9.66 2.55
N ALA A 63 -12.78 9.95 1.28
CA ALA A 63 -13.76 10.51 0.36
C ALA A 63 -14.93 9.56 0.07
N ILE A 64 -14.67 8.25 -0.04
CA ILE A 64 -15.72 7.22 -0.19
C ILE A 64 -16.57 7.16 1.07
N SER A 65 -15.94 7.11 2.25
CA SER A 65 -16.63 7.11 3.54
C SER A 65 -17.55 8.32 3.66
N LEU A 66 -17.05 9.54 3.38
CA LEU A 66 -17.85 10.76 3.42
C LEU A 66 -19.01 10.78 2.42
N ARG A 67 -18.84 10.19 1.23
CA ARG A 67 -19.92 10.11 0.23
C ARG A 67 -21.01 9.13 0.67
N ASP A 68 -20.62 8.03 1.29
CA ASP A 68 -21.52 6.93 1.64
C ASP A 68 -22.18 7.13 3.02
N THR A 69 -21.72 8.13 3.78
CA THR A 69 -22.35 8.63 5.01
C THR A 69 -23.05 9.97 4.78
N ASP A 70 -24.18 10.22 5.43
CA ASP A 70 -24.82 11.55 5.46
C ASP A 70 -24.16 12.51 6.48
N GLU A 71 -22.96 12.17 6.97
CA GLU A 71 -22.17 13.01 7.87
C GLU A 71 -21.64 14.22 7.10
N LYS A 72 -22.27 15.38 7.34
CA LYS A 72 -21.72 16.67 6.94
C LYS A 72 -20.59 17.06 7.88
N LEU A 73 -19.46 17.47 7.31
CA LEU A 73 -18.39 18.21 8.00
C LEU A 73 -18.93 19.52 8.60
#